data_AF-A0A7R7H8F1-F1
#
_entry.id   AF-A0A7R7H8F1-F1
#
_cell.length_a   1.000
_cell.length_b   1.000
_cell.length_c   1.000
_cell.angle_alpha   90.00
_cell.angle_beta   90.00
_cell.angle_gamma   90.00
#
_symmetry.space_group_name_H-M   'P 1'
#
loop_
_entity.id
_entity.type
_entity.pdbx_description
1 polymer ?
#
loop_
_entity_poly.entity_id
_entity_poly.type
_entity_poly.pdbx_seq_one_letter_code
_entity_poly.pdbx_strand_id
1 'polypeptide(L)'
;MATASVAKVYAVDELGVRITTTKKPWLLITARGRVNSTGWREAQLVAYTYLTAPADGVQEFDFVALRPDPGNAQLPVLTPVSTELELPDVGIKDYWGSKMPLRGIRVHAVSNRKEVDILGRSEAMAASAEPMSRSKAIYVCPIPDADVISFEADIKPLFRPMDVNVMQAIAGFNLHKLEDVRAKADKILDRLRTNMPCDGLWPAEDVARFEAWIKGGMAA
;
A
#
# COMPACT_ATOMS: atom_id res chain seq x y z
N MET A 1 31.03 20.39 26.56
CA MET A 1 29.76 19.74 26.17
C MET A 1 30.12 18.48 25.41
N ALA A 2 29.71 17.31 25.89
CA ALA A 2 29.96 16.06 25.19
C ALA A 2 29.13 16.06 23.90
N THR A 3 29.77 15.88 22.76
CA THR A 3 29.09 15.85 21.46
C THR A 3 28.38 14.50 21.35
N ALA A 4 27.05 14.49 21.26
CA ALA A 4 26.29 13.28 20.99
C ALA A 4 26.76 12.69 19.66
N SER A 5 27.16 11.41 19.67
CA SER A 5 27.66 10.72 18.48
C SER A 5 26.59 9.81 17.89
N VAL A 6 26.37 9.91 16.58
CA VAL A 6 25.44 9.05 15.85
C VAL A 6 26.08 7.69 15.61
N ALA A 7 25.34 6.59 15.82
CA ALA A 7 25.79 5.25 15.46
C ALA A 7 24.64 4.36 15.00
N LYS A 8 24.97 3.30 14.26
CA LYS A 8 23.98 2.31 13.80
C LYS A 8 23.35 1.58 14.99
N VAL A 9 22.04 1.34 14.89
CA VAL A 9 21.32 0.51 15.85
C VAL A 9 21.77 -0.94 15.74
N TYR A 10 21.56 -1.71 16.81
CA TYR A 10 22.06 -3.09 16.87
C TYR A 10 21.33 -4.01 15.88
N ALA A 11 20.00 -3.97 15.84
CA ALA A 11 19.20 -4.83 14.96
C ALA A 11 17.93 -4.12 14.47
N VAL A 12 17.43 -4.52 13.29
CA VAL A 12 16.09 -4.16 12.79
C VAL A 12 15.14 -5.35 12.91
N ASP A 13 14.02 -5.16 13.58
CA ASP A 13 13.02 -6.20 13.83
C ASP A 13 11.85 -6.09 12.85
N GLU A 14 11.40 -4.87 12.56
CA GLU A 14 10.25 -4.58 11.71
C GLU A 14 10.60 -3.44 10.76
N LEU A 15 10.23 -3.61 9.48
CA LEU A 15 10.33 -2.59 8.45
C LEU A 15 8.98 -2.51 7.74
N GLY A 16 8.40 -1.33 7.74
CA GLY A 16 7.14 -1.02 7.11
C GLY A 16 7.33 0.10 6.11
N VAL A 17 6.65 -0.01 4.98
CA VAL A 17 6.63 1.02 3.95
C VAL A 17 5.18 1.26 3.59
N ARG A 18 4.77 2.52 3.67
CA ARG A 18 3.44 2.97 3.28
C ARG A 18 3.59 4.02 2.19
N ILE A 19 2.82 3.82 1.12
CA ILE A 19 2.84 4.66 -0.06
C ILE A 19 1.46 5.27 -0.20
N THR A 20 1.40 6.58 -0.40
CA THR A 20 0.14 7.26 -0.73
C THR A 20 0.17 7.74 -2.19
N THR A 21 -0.88 7.44 -2.96
CA THR A 21 -1.01 7.79 -4.39
C THR A 21 -2.01 8.93 -4.61
N THR A 22 -1.87 10.03 -3.87
CA THR A 22 -2.65 11.27 -4.07
C THR A 22 -1.93 12.23 -5.02
N LYS A 23 -2.49 13.43 -5.28
CA LYS A 23 -1.86 14.50 -6.11
C LYS A 23 -0.40 14.80 -5.73
N LYS A 24 -0.02 14.55 -4.48
CA LYS A 24 1.35 14.60 -3.97
C LYS A 24 1.68 13.26 -3.31
N PRO A 25 2.33 12.32 -4.03
CA PRO A 25 2.66 11.04 -3.45
C PRO A 25 3.71 11.23 -2.35
N TRP A 26 3.44 10.70 -1.16
CA TRP A 26 4.42 10.67 -0.07
C TRP A 26 4.66 9.22 0.33
N LEU A 27 5.91 8.95 0.65
CA LEU A 27 6.42 7.67 1.07
C LEU A 27 6.74 7.75 2.55
N LEU A 28 6.15 6.86 3.33
CA LEU A 28 6.34 6.76 4.76
C LEU A 28 7.06 5.46 5.08
N ILE A 29 8.24 5.57 5.66
CA ILE A 29 9.07 4.43 6.03
C ILE A 29 9.08 4.34 7.55
N THR A 30 8.59 3.22 8.09
CA THR A 30 8.62 2.95 9.52
C THR A 30 9.60 1.82 9.79
N ALA A 31 10.51 2.03 10.74
CA ALA A 31 11.45 1.00 11.16
C ALA A 31 11.41 0.85 12.68
N ARG A 32 11.37 -0.40 13.15
CA ARG A 32 11.55 -0.75 14.56
C ARG A 32 12.72 -1.70 14.71
N GLY A 33 13.50 -1.49 15.76
CA GLY A 33 14.70 -2.24 16.02
C GLY A 33 15.07 -2.22 17.49
N ARG A 34 16.30 -2.64 17.77
CA ARG A 34 16.87 -2.71 19.11
C ARG A 34 18.25 -2.07 19.12
N VAL A 35 18.59 -1.45 20.24
CA VAL A 35 19.93 -0.96 20.57
C VAL A 35 20.52 -1.77 21.72
N ASN A 36 21.84 -1.72 21.90
CA ASN A 36 22.58 -2.56 22.85
C ASN A 36 22.63 -2.03 24.29
N SER A 37 22.14 -0.82 24.55
CA SER A 37 22.09 -0.22 25.88
C SER A 37 20.91 0.72 26.05
N THR A 38 20.65 1.15 27.28
CA THR A 38 19.68 2.22 27.56
C THR A 38 20.23 3.61 27.20
N GLY A 39 19.32 4.56 27.00
CA GLY A 39 19.65 5.98 26.86
C GLY A 39 19.96 6.45 25.45
N TRP A 40 19.84 5.60 24.43
CA TRP A 40 19.86 6.02 23.03
C TRP A 40 18.66 6.91 22.71
N ARG A 41 18.85 7.87 21.81
CA ARG A 41 17.84 8.88 21.45
C ARG A 41 17.82 9.14 19.96
N GLU A 42 16.79 9.84 19.50
CA GLU A 42 16.69 10.39 18.13
C GLU A 42 17.05 9.36 17.06
N ALA A 43 16.26 8.30 16.99
CA ALA A 43 16.45 7.27 15.99
C ALA A 43 15.99 7.77 14.62
N GLN A 44 16.81 7.57 13.61
CA GLN A 44 16.64 8.13 12.28
C GLN A 44 17.08 7.14 11.21
N LEU A 45 16.48 7.26 10.03
CA LEU A 45 16.91 6.56 8.82
C LEU A 45 17.73 7.52 7.97
N VAL A 46 18.97 7.14 7.66
CA VAL A 46 19.86 7.91 6.80
C VAL A 46 19.93 7.23 5.44
N ALA A 47 19.43 7.89 4.40
CA ALA A 47 19.45 7.36 3.04
C ALA A 47 20.87 7.32 2.47
N TYR A 48 21.20 6.24 1.76
CA TYR A 48 22.43 6.19 0.96
C TYR A 48 22.31 7.13 -0.24
N THR A 49 23.34 7.95 -0.43
CA THR A 49 23.44 8.80 -1.62
C THR A 49 24.20 8.04 -2.70
N TYR A 50 23.55 7.85 -3.85
CA TYR A 50 24.12 7.13 -4.97
C TYR A 50 24.61 8.10 -6.04
N LEU A 51 25.81 7.87 -6.56
CA LEU A 51 26.30 8.54 -7.78
C LEU A 51 25.72 7.90 -9.05
N THR A 52 25.34 6.62 -8.98
CA THR A 52 24.75 5.86 -10.08
C THR A 52 23.61 5.02 -9.52
N ALA A 53 22.47 5.01 -10.21
CA ALA A 53 21.31 4.25 -9.78
C ALA A 53 21.68 2.76 -9.55
N PRO A 54 21.29 2.17 -8.41
CA PRO A 54 21.58 0.78 -8.11
C PRO A 54 20.83 -0.14 -9.08
N ALA A 55 21.50 -1.21 -9.56
CA ALA A 55 20.93 -2.12 -10.56
C ALA A 55 19.61 -2.78 -10.12
N ASP A 56 19.46 -3.04 -8.82
CA ASP A 56 18.28 -3.68 -8.23
C ASP A 56 17.10 -2.70 -8.06
N GLY A 57 17.34 -1.39 -8.19
CA GLY A 57 16.31 -0.35 -7.99
C GLY A 57 15.85 -0.19 -6.54
N VAL A 58 16.63 -0.70 -5.58
CA VAL A 58 16.35 -0.67 -4.15
C VAL A 58 17.08 0.50 -3.50
N GLN A 59 16.37 1.31 -2.71
CA GLN A 59 16.98 2.39 -1.93
C GLN A 59 17.45 1.84 -0.58
N GLU A 60 18.73 2.05 -0.28
CA GLU A 60 19.29 1.64 1.01
C GLU A 60 19.27 2.78 2.02
N PHE A 61 19.08 2.40 3.29
CA PHE A 61 19.10 3.28 4.45
C PHE A 61 19.93 2.64 5.57
N ASP A 62 20.64 3.47 6.34
CA ASP A 62 21.21 3.08 7.62
C ASP A 62 20.26 3.48 8.75
N PHE A 63 19.94 2.52 9.62
CA PHE A 63 19.19 2.81 10.84
C PHE A 63 20.17 3.23 11.93
N VAL A 64 20.15 4.51 12.29
CA VAL A 64 21.05 5.13 13.25
C VAL A 64 20.28 5.77 14.39
N ALA A 65 20.96 5.98 15.52
CA ALA A 65 20.45 6.71 16.65
C ALA A 65 21.62 7.44 17.36
N LEU A 66 21.29 8.45 18.16
CA LEU A 66 22.26 9.11 19.02
C LEU A 66 22.64 8.19 20.17
N ARG A 67 23.95 8.02 20.37
CA ARG A 67 24.49 7.30 21.51
C ARG A 67 24.16 8.02 22.81
N PRO A 68 23.90 7.27 23.89
CA PRO A 68 23.76 7.84 25.22
C PRO A 68 25.03 8.59 25.63
N ASP A 69 24.84 9.69 26.37
CA ASP A 69 25.94 10.45 26.92
C ASP A 69 26.81 9.57 27.83
N PRO A 70 28.14 9.62 27.71
CA PRO A 70 29.04 8.80 28.53
C PRO A 70 28.99 9.17 30.02
N GLY A 71 28.42 10.33 30.38
CA GLY A 71 28.21 10.77 31.76
C GLY A 71 26.94 10.22 32.43
N ASN A 72 26.06 9.58 31.68
CA ASN A 72 24.81 9.01 32.22
C ASN A 72 24.96 7.51 32.46
N ALA A 73 24.21 6.96 33.42
CA ALA A 73 24.19 5.53 33.66
C ALA A 73 23.61 4.78 32.45
N GLN A 74 24.39 3.84 31.89
CA GLN A 74 24.01 3.02 30.74
C GLN A 74 23.93 1.56 31.18
N LEU A 75 22.75 0.97 31.06
CA LEU A 75 22.55 -0.45 31.33
C LEU A 75 22.73 -1.23 30.02
N PRO A 76 23.52 -2.33 30.01
CA PRO A 76 23.78 -3.13 28.82
C PRO A 76 22.59 -4.07 28.51
N VAL A 77 21.43 -3.49 28.25
CA VAL A 77 20.18 -4.21 27.94
C VAL A 77 19.66 -3.82 26.57
N LEU A 78 19.12 -4.80 25.85
CA LEU A 78 18.49 -4.58 24.55
C LEU A 78 17.25 -3.71 24.72
N THR A 79 17.32 -2.48 24.21
CA THR A 79 16.23 -1.50 24.33
C THR A 79 15.57 -1.31 22.96
N PRO A 80 14.23 -1.32 22.87
CA PRO A 80 13.53 -1.08 21.59
C PRO A 80 13.71 0.36 21.14
N VAL A 81 13.79 0.56 19.83
CA VAL A 81 13.88 1.87 19.19
C VAL A 81 13.05 1.88 17.91
N SER A 82 12.41 3.00 17.61
CA SER A 82 11.58 3.16 16.42
C SER A 82 11.82 4.50 15.76
N THR A 83 11.64 4.54 14.44
CA THR A 83 11.75 5.76 13.64
C THR A 83 10.74 5.73 12.51
N GLU A 84 10.39 6.93 12.06
CA GLU A 84 9.45 7.17 10.98
C GLU A 84 10.05 8.26 10.09
N LEU A 85 10.19 7.96 8.79
CA LEU A 85 10.73 8.86 7.79
C LEU A 85 9.67 9.15 6.73
N GLU A 86 9.33 10.42 6.61
CA GLU A 86 8.44 10.94 5.58
C GLU A 86 9.25 11.51 4.42
N LEU A 87 9.00 11.00 3.22
CA LEU A 87 9.57 11.51 1.98
C LEU A 87 8.43 12.06 1.10
N PRO A 88 8.27 13.39 1.00
CA PRO A 88 7.24 14.01 0.17
C PRO A 88 7.61 13.98 -1.32
N ASP A 89 6.59 14.03 -2.18
CA ASP A 89 6.69 14.16 -3.65
C ASP A 89 7.58 13.08 -4.32
N VAL A 90 7.49 11.84 -3.82
CA VAL A 90 8.28 10.70 -4.31
C VAL A 90 7.56 9.99 -5.46
N GLY A 91 8.07 10.13 -6.67
CA GLY A 91 7.62 9.38 -7.85
C GLY A 91 8.14 7.94 -7.84
N ILE A 92 7.29 6.96 -7.55
CA ILE A 92 7.72 5.54 -7.47
C ILE A 92 8.18 5.02 -8.82
N LYS A 93 7.55 5.46 -9.92
CA LYS A 93 7.84 4.97 -11.27
C LYS A 93 9.16 5.51 -11.82
N ASP A 94 9.56 6.67 -11.33
CA ASP A 94 10.62 7.52 -11.85
C ASP A 94 11.68 7.87 -10.78
N TYR A 95 11.68 7.18 -9.64
CA TYR A 95 12.52 7.46 -8.48
C TYR A 95 14.01 7.53 -8.81
N TRP A 96 14.50 6.59 -9.61
CA TRP A 96 15.90 6.51 -10.04
C TRP A 96 16.14 7.19 -11.39
N GLY A 97 15.13 7.87 -11.94
CA GLY A 97 15.09 8.44 -13.28
C GLY A 97 13.93 7.90 -14.12
N SER A 98 13.70 8.48 -15.30
CA SER A 98 12.47 8.30 -16.10
C SER A 98 12.10 6.86 -16.53
N LYS A 99 12.96 5.86 -16.31
CA LYS A 99 12.72 4.47 -16.70
C LYS A 99 12.93 3.45 -15.58
N MET A 100 13.25 3.89 -14.36
CA MET A 100 13.63 2.97 -13.30
C MET A 100 12.83 3.24 -12.02
N PRO A 101 11.88 2.35 -11.69
CA PRO A 101 11.05 2.52 -10.52
C PRO A 101 11.81 2.14 -9.23
N LEU A 102 11.36 2.70 -8.11
CA LEU A 102 11.75 2.22 -6.79
C LEU A 102 11.16 0.83 -6.57
N ARG A 103 12.02 -0.19 -6.53
CA ARG A 103 11.63 -1.60 -6.38
C ARG A 103 11.56 -2.07 -4.94
N GLY A 104 12.23 -1.38 -4.04
CA GLY A 104 12.23 -1.76 -2.63
C GLY A 104 12.99 -0.79 -1.76
N ILE A 105 12.91 -1.04 -0.46
CA ILE A 105 13.60 -0.29 0.59
C ILE A 105 14.35 -1.29 1.46
N ARG A 106 15.66 -1.06 1.61
CA ARG A 106 16.53 -1.91 2.42
C ARG A 106 17.12 -1.09 3.54
N VAL A 107 16.98 -1.59 4.77
CA VAL A 107 17.50 -0.94 5.98
C VAL A 107 18.60 -1.81 6.58
N HIS A 108 19.75 -1.20 6.81
CA HIS A 108 20.93 -1.82 7.42
C HIS A 108 21.06 -1.43 8.89
N ALA A 109 21.27 -2.45 9.73
CA ALA A 109 21.72 -2.33 11.11
C ALA A 109 23.06 -3.04 11.29
N VAL A 110 23.60 -3.05 12.51
CA VAL A 110 24.89 -3.70 12.81
C VAL A 110 24.82 -5.22 12.65
N SER A 111 23.78 -5.86 13.18
CA SER A 111 23.67 -7.33 13.22
C SER A 111 22.94 -7.92 12.01
N ASN A 112 22.05 -7.16 11.37
CA ASN A 112 21.22 -7.64 10.28
C ASN A 112 20.85 -6.54 9.29
N ARG A 113 20.21 -6.95 8.20
CA ARG A 113 19.51 -6.07 7.26
C ARG A 113 18.11 -6.60 7.02
N LYS A 114 17.17 -5.69 6.78
CA LYS A 114 15.81 -6.01 6.34
C LYS A 114 15.47 -5.28 5.06
N GLU A 115 14.71 -5.92 4.22
CA GLU A 115 14.30 -5.41 2.92
C GLU A 115 12.80 -5.57 2.77
N VAL A 116 12.18 -4.57 2.17
CA VAL A 116 10.77 -4.56 1.84
C VAL A 116 10.64 -4.22 0.36
N ASP A 117 10.09 -5.16 -0.38
CA ASP A 117 9.80 -4.98 -1.80
C ASP A 117 8.55 -4.11 -2.00
N ILE A 118 8.64 -3.21 -2.96
CA ILE A 118 7.53 -2.36 -3.40
C ILE A 118 7.03 -2.93 -4.73
N LEU A 119 5.99 -3.74 -4.63
CA LEU A 119 5.36 -4.40 -5.77
C LEU A 119 4.07 -3.67 -6.18
N GLY A 120 3.73 -3.76 -7.47
CA GLY A 120 2.41 -3.34 -7.95
C GLY A 120 1.30 -4.19 -7.36
N ARG A 121 0.07 -3.67 -7.26
CA ARG A 121 -1.07 -4.39 -6.65
C ARG A 121 -1.29 -5.80 -7.22
N SER A 122 -1.21 -5.94 -8.55
CA SER A 122 -1.36 -7.23 -9.24
C SER A 122 -0.22 -8.20 -8.89
N GLU A 123 1.02 -7.71 -8.84
CA GLU A 123 2.20 -8.48 -8.46
C GLU A 123 2.17 -8.88 -6.97
N ALA A 124 1.71 -7.99 -6.10
CA ALA A 124 1.53 -8.25 -4.67
C ALA A 124 0.44 -9.30 -4.41
N MET A 125 -0.64 -9.31 -5.20
CA MET A 125 -1.68 -10.36 -5.13
C MET A 125 -1.13 -11.72 -5.57
N ALA A 126 -0.34 -11.76 -6.65
CA ALA A 126 0.32 -12.99 -7.09
C ALA A 126 1.33 -13.49 -6.05
N ALA A 127 2.17 -12.62 -5.49
CA ALA A 127 3.15 -12.97 -4.47
C ALA A 127 2.50 -13.39 -3.13
N SER A 128 1.33 -12.84 -2.79
CA SER A 128 0.58 -13.23 -1.57
C SER A 128 -0.12 -14.58 -1.70
N ALA A 129 -0.26 -15.12 -2.91
CA ALA A 129 -0.79 -16.47 -3.14
C ALA A 129 0.24 -17.56 -2.81
N GLU A 130 1.53 -17.20 -2.76
CA GLU A 130 2.60 -18.09 -2.30
C GLU A 130 2.78 -17.96 -0.77
N PRO A 131 2.97 -19.07 -0.03
CA PRO A 131 3.11 -19.03 1.42
C PRO A 131 4.49 -18.47 1.81
N MET A 132 4.62 -17.15 1.96
CA MET A 132 5.89 -16.50 2.37
C MET A 132 5.89 -15.91 3.78
N SER A 133 7.11 -15.95 4.35
CA SER A 133 7.48 -15.59 5.73
C SER A 133 7.59 -14.07 5.92
N ARG A 134 6.63 -13.53 6.68
CA ARG A 134 6.63 -12.27 7.47
C ARG A 134 7.76 -11.25 7.20
N SER A 135 7.57 -10.41 6.19
CA SER A 135 7.89 -8.96 6.19
C SER A 135 6.97 -8.33 5.14
N LYS A 136 5.80 -7.86 5.56
CA LYS A 136 4.70 -7.48 4.66
C LYS A 136 4.69 -5.96 4.46
N ALA A 137 4.96 -5.49 3.26
CA ALA A 137 4.60 -4.12 2.86
C ALA A 137 3.06 -4.04 2.86
N ILE A 138 2.48 -3.14 3.67
CA ILE A 138 1.03 -2.93 3.67
C ILE A 138 0.75 -1.63 2.92
N TYR A 139 0.12 -1.74 1.76
CA TYR A 139 -0.56 -0.61 1.14
C TYR A 139 -1.73 -0.21 2.03
N VAL A 140 -1.56 0.86 2.81
CA VAL A 140 -2.65 1.46 3.59
C VAL A 140 -2.99 2.80 2.96
N CYS A 141 -4.02 2.82 2.13
CA CYS A 141 -4.71 4.04 1.74
C CYS A 141 -5.35 4.68 2.98
N PRO A 142 -5.24 6.00 3.19
CA PRO A 142 -5.91 6.66 4.31
C PRO A 142 -7.35 7.02 3.93
N ILE A 143 -8.25 6.03 3.85
CA ILE A 143 -9.71 6.19 4.02
C ILE A 143 -10.22 4.86 4.61
N PRO A 144 -11.04 4.85 5.68
CA PRO A 144 -11.59 3.61 6.20
C PRO A 144 -12.58 3.02 5.20
N ASP A 145 -12.42 1.73 4.90
CA ASP A 145 -13.43 0.83 4.35
C ASP A 145 -14.26 1.34 3.16
N ALA A 146 -13.73 1.11 1.96
CA ALA A 146 -14.55 0.55 0.91
C ALA A 146 -13.69 -0.52 0.25
N ASP A 147 -14.05 -1.79 0.46
CA ASP A 147 -13.62 -2.89 -0.39
C ASP A 147 -13.62 -2.39 -1.83
N VAL A 148 -12.50 -2.55 -2.52
CA VAL A 148 -12.44 -2.23 -3.95
C VAL A 148 -13.24 -3.32 -4.64
N ILE A 149 -14.55 -3.14 -4.63
CA ILE A 149 -15.54 -3.89 -5.39
C ILE A 149 -15.09 -3.72 -6.83
N SER A 150 -14.62 -4.80 -7.44
CA SER A 150 -14.18 -4.81 -8.84
C SER A 150 -15.36 -5.20 -9.72
N PHE A 151 -15.40 -4.70 -10.96
CA PHE A 151 -16.50 -5.06 -11.84
C PHE A 151 -16.48 -6.56 -12.12
N GLU A 152 -15.31 -7.12 -12.41
CA GLU A 152 -15.19 -8.54 -12.78
C GLU A 152 -15.49 -9.51 -11.64
N ALA A 153 -15.03 -9.23 -10.41
CA ALA A 153 -15.20 -10.18 -9.31
C ALA A 153 -16.53 -10.01 -8.56
N ASP A 154 -17.03 -8.78 -8.44
CA ASP A 154 -18.09 -8.47 -7.48
C ASP A 154 -19.40 -8.00 -8.13
N ILE A 155 -19.33 -7.35 -9.31
CA ILE A 155 -20.52 -6.79 -10.00
C ILE A 155 -21.02 -7.68 -11.12
N LYS A 156 -20.11 -8.23 -11.94
CA LYS A 156 -20.41 -9.13 -13.06
C LYS A 156 -21.23 -10.36 -12.65
N PRO A 157 -20.94 -11.08 -11.54
CA PRO A 157 -21.75 -12.23 -11.14
C PRO A 157 -23.16 -11.86 -10.65
N LEU A 158 -23.41 -10.59 -10.30
CA LEU A 158 -24.74 -10.14 -9.87
C LEU A 158 -25.71 -10.03 -11.05
N PHE A 159 -25.20 -9.80 -12.27
CA PHE A 159 -26.03 -9.81 -13.48
C PHE A 159 -26.28 -11.25 -13.94
N ARG A 160 -27.55 -11.69 -13.94
CA ARG A 160 -27.88 -13.04 -14.39
C ARG A 160 -27.75 -13.12 -15.92
N PRO A 161 -27.43 -14.30 -16.48
CA PRO A 161 -27.40 -14.49 -17.94
C PRO A 161 -28.70 -14.09 -18.64
N MET A 162 -29.84 -14.26 -17.96
CA MET A 162 -31.15 -13.83 -18.44
C MET A 162 -31.28 -12.30 -18.52
N ASP A 163 -30.78 -11.57 -17.53
CA ASP A 163 -30.78 -10.10 -17.51
C ASP A 163 -29.93 -9.54 -18.66
N VAL A 164 -28.78 -10.17 -18.95
CA VAL A 164 -27.90 -9.82 -20.07
C VAL A 164 -28.61 -10.04 -21.41
N ASN A 165 -29.23 -11.20 -21.60
CA ASN A 165 -29.94 -11.52 -22.86
C ASN A 165 -31.11 -10.58 -23.12
N VAL A 166 -31.88 -10.24 -22.08
CA VAL A 166 -33.02 -9.32 -22.18
C VAL A 166 -32.55 -7.90 -22.53
N MET A 167 -31.50 -7.40 -21.87
CA MET A 167 -30.98 -6.06 -22.19
C MET A 167 -30.30 -5.98 -23.56
N GLN A 168 -29.63 -7.07 -23.97
CA GLN A 168 -29.07 -7.18 -25.31
C GLN A 168 -30.17 -7.21 -26.39
N ALA A 169 -31.32 -7.86 -26.13
CA ALA A 169 -32.44 -7.95 -27.05
C ALA A 169 -33.32 -6.69 -27.09
N ILE A 170 -33.55 -6.02 -25.95
CA ILE A 170 -34.47 -4.88 -25.82
C ILE A 170 -33.76 -3.54 -26.02
N ALA A 171 -32.55 -3.39 -25.48
CA ALA A 171 -31.87 -2.10 -25.41
C ALA A 171 -30.53 -2.06 -26.17
N GLY A 172 -30.07 -3.20 -26.69
CA GLY A 172 -28.92 -3.29 -27.60
C GLY A 172 -27.55 -3.12 -26.94
N PHE A 173 -27.43 -3.27 -25.61
CA PHE A 173 -26.16 -3.18 -24.88
C PHE A 173 -25.93 -4.37 -23.96
N ASN A 174 -24.68 -4.66 -23.60
CA ASN A 174 -24.32 -5.87 -22.85
C ASN A 174 -23.90 -5.54 -21.40
N LEU A 175 -24.63 -6.10 -20.42
CA LEU A 175 -24.37 -5.88 -19.00
C LEU A 175 -23.08 -6.54 -18.47
N HIS A 176 -22.43 -7.42 -19.24
CA HIS A 176 -21.11 -7.98 -18.91
C HIS A 176 -19.94 -7.13 -19.45
N LYS A 177 -20.23 -6.06 -20.20
CA LYS A 177 -19.21 -5.13 -20.66
C LYS A 177 -19.13 -3.93 -19.73
N LEU A 178 -17.94 -3.72 -19.16
CA LEU A 178 -17.67 -2.59 -18.28
C LEU A 178 -18.00 -1.24 -18.93
N GLU A 179 -17.67 -1.06 -20.21
CA GLU A 179 -17.91 0.21 -20.90
C GLU A 179 -19.41 0.54 -21.03
N ASP A 180 -20.23 -0.46 -21.37
CA ASP A 180 -21.68 -0.31 -21.50
C ASP A 180 -22.34 -0.04 -20.14
N VAL A 181 -21.90 -0.76 -19.09
CA VAL A 181 -22.40 -0.57 -17.71
C VAL A 181 -21.97 0.79 -17.16
N ARG A 182 -20.72 1.20 -17.38
CA ARG A 182 -20.19 2.50 -16.95
C ARG A 182 -20.92 3.66 -17.63
N ALA A 183 -21.22 3.55 -18.92
CA ALA A 183 -21.93 4.59 -19.66
C ALA A 183 -23.40 4.76 -19.23
N LYS A 184 -23.99 3.76 -18.55
CA LYS A 184 -25.39 3.75 -18.10
C LYS A 184 -25.56 3.52 -16.59
N ALA A 185 -24.49 3.62 -15.81
CA ALA A 185 -24.45 3.22 -14.41
C ALA A 185 -25.54 3.91 -13.56
N ASP A 186 -25.71 5.23 -13.70
CA ASP A 186 -26.74 5.98 -12.98
C ASP A 186 -28.16 5.54 -13.33
N LYS A 187 -28.42 5.23 -14.60
CA LYS A 187 -29.74 4.77 -15.05
C LYS A 187 -30.06 3.36 -14.56
N ILE A 188 -29.04 2.50 -14.50
CA ILE A 188 -29.16 1.14 -13.96
C ILE A 188 -29.45 1.23 -12.46
N LEU A 189 -28.72 2.07 -11.72
CA LEU A 189 -28.93 2.26 -10.28
C LEU A 189 -30.32 2.83 -9.95
N ASP A 190 -30.78 3.82 -10.70
CA ASP A 190 -32.13 4.39 -10.57
C ASP A 190 -33.22 3.33 -10.83
N ARG A 191 -33.01 2.47 -11.82
CA ARG A 191 -33.93 1.37 -12.14
C ARG A 191 -33.94 0.28 -11.07
N LEU A 192 -32.76 -0.07 -10.54
CA LEU A 192 -32.60 -1.04 -9.45
C LEU A 192 -33.25 -0.57 -8.15
N ARG A 193 -33.24 0.74 -7.87
CA ARG A 193 -33.91 1.33 -6.70
C ARG A 193 -35.44 1.37 -6.79
N THR A 194 -35.99 1.45 -8.01
CA THR A 194 -37.40 1.77 -8.21
C THR A 194 -38.32 0.56 -8.40
N ASN A 195 -37.78 -0.66 -8.61
CA ASN A 195 -38.51 -1.94 -8.78
C ASN A 195 -38.80 -2.36 -10.25
N MET A 196 -37.75 -2.73 -11.01
CA MET A 196 -37.89 -3.58 -12.22
C MET A 196 -36.53 -4.27 -12.51
N PRO A 197 -36.49 -5.62 -12.54
CA PRO A 197 -37.25 -6.42 -13.50
C PRO A 197 -38.36 -7.29 -12.87
N CYS A 198 -39.25 -7.76 -13.74
CA CYS A 198 -40.49 -8.49 -13.45
C CYS A 198 -40.32 -9.85 -12.72
N ASP A 199 -39.08 -10.25 -12.39
CA ASP A 199 -38.72 -11.57 -11.85
C ASP A 199 -38.13 -11.53 -10.42
N GLY A 200 -38.10 -10.36 -9.76
CA GLY A 200 -37.73 -10.24 -8.34
C GLY A 200 -36.69 -9.17 -8.06
N LEU A 201 -36.89 -8.47 -6.93
CA LEU A 201 -36.03 -7.40 -6.44
C LEU A 201 -34.63 -7.92 -6.09
N TRP A 202 -33.60 -7.15 -6.44
CA TRP A 202 -32.27 -7.36 -5.89
C TRP A 202 -32.30 -7.17 -4.36
N PRO A 203 -31.54 -7.96 -3.59
CA PRO A 203 -31.34 -7.68 -2.18
C PRO A 203 -30.76 -6.28 -2.00
N ALA A 204 -31.16 -5.59 -0.94
CA ALA A 204 -30.65 -4.24 -0.64
C ALA A 204 -29.12 -4.21 -0.51
N GLU A 205 -28.51 -5.34 -0.13
CA GLU A 205 -27.06 -5.52 -0.05
C GLU A 205 -26.38 -5.45 -1.43
N ASP A 206 -26.96 -6.07 -2.46
CA ASP A 206 -26.41 -6.07 -3.82
C ASP A 206 -26.57 -4.69 -4.49
N VAL A 207 -27.68 -3.99 -4.19
CA VAL A 207 -27.89 -2.60 -4.62
C VAL A 207 -26.88 -1.66 -3.95
N ALA A 208 -26.62 -1.85 -2.65
CA ALA A 208 -25.62 -1.08 -1.92
C ALA A 208 -24.19 -1.37 -2.44
N ARG A 209 -23.90 -2.60 -2.84
CA ARG A 209 -22.62 -3.00 -3.47
C ARG A 209 -22.43 -2.33 -4.84
N PHE A 210 -23.48 -2.27 -5.66
CA PHE A 210 -23.46 -1.55 -6.93
C PHE A 210 -23.31 -0.03 -6.74
N GLU A 211 -23.98 0.55 -5.75
CA GLU A 211 -23.83 1.97 -5.40
C GLU A 211 -22.41 2.30 -4.91
N ALA A 212 -21.84 1.44 -4.06
CA ALA A 212 -20.49 1.57 -3.56
C ALA A 212 -19.46 1.50 -4.69
N TRP A 213 -19.68 0.65 -5.69
CA TRP A 213 -18.85 0.58 -6.90
C TRP A 213 -18.90 1.87 -7.73
N ILE A 214 -20.09 2.47 -7.91
CA ILE A 214 -20.24 3.75 -8.60
C ILE A 214 -19.54 4.88 -7.83
N LYS A 215 -19.72 4.95 -6.50
CA LYS A 215 -19.04 5.92 -5.63
C LYS A 215 -17.52 5.71 -5.58
N GLY A 216 -17.07 4.46 -5.72
CA GLY A 216 -15.66 4.05 -5.78
C GLY A 216 -14.97 4.37 -7.11
N GLY A 217 -15.66 5.01 -8.06
CA GLY A 217 -15.07 5.47 -9.32
C GLY A 217 -15.10 4.46 -10.45
N MET A 218 -15.97 3.43 -10.37
CA MET A 218 -16.20 2.43 -11.44
C MET A 218 -14.91 1.71 -11.87
N ALA A 219 -14.20 1.16 -10.88
CA ALA A 219 -12.99 0.37 -11.10
C ALA A 219 -13.31 -0.91 -11.88
N ALA A 220 -12.46 -1.26 -12.84
CA ALA A 220 -12.54 -2.52 -13.58
C ALA A 220 -12.15 -3.71 -12.69
#